data_AF-A0A2R6NB22-F1
#
_entry.id   AF-A0A2R6NB22-F1
#
_cell.length_a   1.000
_cell.length_b   1.000
_cell.length_c   1.000
_cell.angle_alpha   90.00
_cell.angle_beta   90.00
_cell.angle_gamma   90.00
#
_symmetry.space_group_name_H-M   'P 1'
#
loop_
_entity.id
_entity.type
_entity.pdbx_description
1 polymer ?
#
loop_
_entity_poly.entity_id
_entity_poly.type
_entity_poly.pdbx_seq_one_letter_code
_entity_poly.pdbx_strand_id
1 'polypeptide(L)'
;MTLDTPVLDNHLHLDPAHGQGIEAVKDFARVGGTHLLVDNKPSWLLGIDAERGADFEGVFETTIEAVAAASEVLDGRAWPVLGVHPGLVSKLVDDRGFAPAEARDLMQAGLDAAA
;
A
#
# COMPACT_ATOMS: atom_id res chain seq x y z
N MET A 1 -16.31 -21.63 5.52
CA MET A 1 -15.51 -22.73 6.10
C MET A 1 -14.52 -22.10 7.05
N THR A 2 -14.45 -22.54 8.30
CA THR A 2 -13.39 -22.12 9.22
C THR A 2 -12.28 -23.16 9.13
N LEU A 3 -11.10 -22.72 8.70
CA LEU A 3 -9.88 -23.53 8.82
C LEU A 3 -9.45 -23.41 10.27
N ASP A 4 -9.14 -24.51 10.97
CA ASP A 4 -8.65 -24.49 12.35
C ASP A 4 -7.21 -23.93 12.46
N THR A 5 -6.83 -23.03 11.55
CA THR A 5 -5.50 -22.43 11.42
C THR A 5 -5.63 -21.07 10.72
N PRO A 6 -4.86 -20.05 11.14
CA PRO A 6 -4.83 -18.76 10.46
C PRO A 6 -4.45 -18.87 8.98
N VAL A 7 -5.17 -18.13 8.14
CA VAL A 7 -4.83 -17.90 6.73
C VAL A 7 -4.44 -16.44 6.53
N LEU A 8 -3.22 -16.23 6.04
CA LEU A 8 -2.65 -14.94 5.74
C LEU A 8 -2.50 -14.79 4.22
N ASP A 9 -3.05 -13.72 3.66
CA ASP A 9 -2.52 -13.16 2.42
C ASP A 9 -1.39 -12.21 2.77
N ASN A 10 -0.18 -12.55 2.35
CA ASN A 10 1.03 -11.86 2.78
C ASN A 10 1.46 -10.73 1.84
N HIS A 11 0.76 -10.52 0.72
CA HIS A 11 1.13 -9.47 -0.23
C HIS A 11 -0.03 -9.12 -1.17
N LEU A 12 -0.72 -8.02 -0.86
CA LEU A 12 -1.76 -7.48 -1.73
C LEU A 12 -1.83 -5.96 -1.67
N HIS A 13 -2.54 -5.37 -2.62
CA HIS A 13 -2.95 -3.98 -2.57
C HIS A 13 -4.47 -3.90 -2.43
N LEU A 14 -4.97 -3.08 -1.50
CA LEU A 14 -6.37 -2.69 -1.46
C LEU A 14 -6.53 -1.31 -2.09
N ASP A 15 -7.35 -1.24 -3.14
CA ASP A 15 -7.71 0.02 -3.80
C ASP A 15 -9.22 0.26 -3.67
N PRO A 16 -9.67 1.12 -2.74
CA PRO A 16 -11.08 1.47 -2.59
C PRO A 16 -11.64 2.32 -3.74
N ALA A 17 -10.78 3.05 -4.48
CA ALA A 17 -11.20 3.99 -5.50
C ALA A 17 -11.37 3.33 -6.87
N HIS A 18 -10.49 2.38 -7.21
CA HIS A 18 -10.45 1.73 -8.53
C HIS A 18 -10.58 0.20 -8.48
N GLY A 19 -10.54 -0.41 -7.30
CA GLY A 19 -10.70 -1.84 -7.09
C GLY A 19 -11.99 -2.21 -6.35
N GLN A 20 -12.07 -3.44 -5.86
CA GLN A 20 -13.19 -3.89 -5.04
C GLN A 20 -13.11 -3.41 -3.59
N GLY A 21 -11.98 -2.81 -3.18
CA GLY A 21 -11.77 -2.29 -1.82
C GLY A 21 -12.17 -3.30 -0.75
N ILE A 22 -13.06 -2.88 0.14
CA ILE A 22 -13.52 -3.68 1.28
C ILE A 22 -14.32 -4.93 0.87
N GLU A 23 -14.95 -4.94 -0.30
CA GLU A 23 -15.70 -6.12 -0.75
C GLU A 23 -14.76 -7.30 -1.06
N ALA A 24 -13.54 -7.04 -1.53
CA ALA A 24 -12.52 -8.09 -1.67
C ALA A 24 -12.13 -8.71 -0.31
N VAL A 25 -12.06 -7.89 0.75
CA VAL A 25 -11.77 -8.37 2.12
C VAL A 25 -12.91 -9.25 2.63
N LYS A 26 -14.17 -8.86 2.40
CA LYS A 26 -15.34 -9.67 2.77
C LYS A 26 -15.35 -11.00 2.03
N ASP A 27 -15.03 -10.98 0.74
CA ASP A 27 -14.95 -12.19 -0.08
C ASP A 27 -13.84 -13.12 0.42
N PHE A 28 -12.66 -12.58 0.76
CA PHE A 28 -11.55 -13.32 1.37
C PHE A 28 -11.94 -13.92 2.72
N ALA A 29 -12.55 -13.13 3.62
CA ALA A 29 -13.03 -13.60 4.92
C ALA A 29 -14.07 -14.73 4.77
N ARG A 30 -15.00 -14.61 3.83
CA ARG A 30 -16.05 -15.60 3.56
C ARG A 30 -15.49 -16.98 3.20
N VAL A 31 -14.33 -17.03 2.54
CA VAL A 31 -13.66 -18.29 2.15
C VAL A 31 -12.64 -18.79 3.17
N GLY A 32 -12.54 -18.15 4.35
CA GLY A 32 -11.69 -18.58 5.46
C GLY A 32 -10.39 -17.79 5.62
N GLY A 33 -10.24 -16.67 4.91
CA GLY A 33 -9.16 -15.71 5.12
C GLY A 33 -9.26 -15.01 6.47
N THR A 34 -8.12 -14.76 7.13
CA THR A 34 -8.11 -14.23 8.51
C THR A 34 -7.18 -13.04 8.70
N HIS A 35 -6.08 -12.97 7.95
CA HIS A 35 -5.08 -11.94 8.12
C HIS A 35 -4.63 -11.39 6.77
N LEU A 36 -4.20 -10.13 6.73
CA LEU A 36 -3.68 -9.47 5.53
C LEU A 36 -2.41 -8.67 5.85
N LEU A 37 -1.43 -8.71 4.95
CA LEU A 37 -0.43 -7.65 4.81
C LEU A 37 -0.77 -6.84 3.56
N VAL A 38 -1.05 -5.55 3.75
CA VAL A 38 -1.51 -4.67 2.68
C VAL A 38 -0.41 -3.67 2.33
N ASP A 39 0.23 -3.89 1.18
CA ASP A 39 1.24 -3.00 0.63
C ASP A 39 0.58 -1.73 0.08
N ASN A 40 1.18 -0.57 0.35
CA ASN A 40 0.69 0.66 -0.26
C ASN A 40 0.83 0.61 -1.78
N LYS A 41 -0.13 1.22 -2.48
CA LYS A 41 -0.02 1.35 -3.93
C LYS A 41 1.11 2.32 -4.30
N PRO A 42 1.70 2.14 -5.50
CA PRO A 42 2.62 3.14 -6.04
C PRO A 42 1.97 4.54 -6.10
N SER A 43 2.72 5.57 -5.72
CA SER A 43 2.19 6.94 -5.56
C SER A 43 1.48 7.47 -6.80
N TRP A 44 2.03 7.22 -7.99
CA TRP A 44 1.45 7.68 -9.26
C TRP A 44 0.11 6.98 -9.60
N LEU A 45 -0.15 5.78 -9.06
CA LEU A 45 -1.44 5.11 -9.22
C LEU A 45 -2.52 5.68 -8.29
N LEU A 46 -2.11 6.50 -7.32
CA LEU A 46 -2.98 7.28 -6.44
C LEU A 46 -3.05 8.76 -6.84
N GLY A 47 -2.45 9.13 -7.98
CA GLY A 47 -2.40 10.52 -8.44
C GLY A 47 -1.47 11.42 -7.61
N ILE A 48 -0.51 10.83 -6.89
CA ILE A 48 0.46 11.56 -6.08
C ILE A 48 1.80 11.63 -6.82
N ASP A 49 2.08 12.81 -7.37
CA ASP A 49 3.36 13.19 -7.95
C ASP A 49 4.26 13.80 -6.86
N ALA A 50 4.93 12.95 -6.09
CA ALA A 50 5.79 13.39 -4.99
C ALA A 50 6.99 14.22 -5.49
N GLU A 51 7.32 15.29 -4.75
CA GLU A 51 8.50 16.13 -4.94
C GLU A 51 9.38 16.20 -3.67
N ARG A 52 8.83 15.80 -2.52
CA ARG A 52 9.53 15.66 -1.23
C ARG A 52 8.97 14.48 -0.44
N GLY A 53 9.70 14.02 0.58
CA GLY A 53 9.31 12.86 1.41
C GLY A 53 7.90 12.95 2.00
N ALA A 54 7.51 14.13 2.51
CA ALA A 54 6.18 14.34 3.09
C ALA A 54 5.02 14.17 2.10
N ASP A 55 5.27 14.25 0.79
CA ASP A 55 4.20 14.05 -0.20
C ASP A 55 3.76 12.57 -0.27
N PHE A 56 4.57 11.63 0.23
CA PHE A 56 4.19 10.22 0.34
C PHE A 56 3.21 9.94 1.48
N GLU A 57 3.03 10.86 2.44
CA GLU A 57 2.11 10.66 3.57
C GLU A 57 0.69 10.34 3.08
N GLY A 58 0.21 11.00 2.01
CA GLY A 58 -1.12 10.70 1.44
C GLY A 58 -1.25 9.27 0.89
N VAL A 59 -0.17 8.68 0.39
CA VAL A 59 -0.13 7.27 -0.04
C VAL A 59 -0.25 6.35 1.17
N PHE A 60 0.45 6.69 2.25
CA PHE A 60 0.49 5.89 3.48
C PHE A 60 -0.84 5.94 4.22
N GLU A 61 -1.40 7.13 4.42
CA GLU A 61 -2.70 7.31 5.08
C GLU A 61 -3.82 6.56 4.36
N THR A 62 -3.85 6.61 3.02
CA THR A 62 -4.80 5.82 2.22
C THR A 62 -4.71 4.31 2.55
N THR A 63 -3.49 3.80 2.75
CA THR A 63 -3.26 2.39 3.05
C THR A 63 -3.62 2.06 4.50
N ILE A 64 -3.29 2.96 5.44
CA ILE A 64 -3.62 2.83 6.86
C ILE A 64 -5.14 2.79 7.04
N GLU A 65 -5.88 3.69 6.40
CA GLU A 65 -7.35 3.71 6.43
C GLU A 65 -7.96 2.42 5.87
N ALA A 66 -7.46 1.95 4.73
CA ALA A 66 -7.93 0.70 4.13
C ALA A 66 -7.66 -0.51 5.03
N VAL A 67 -6.51 -0.57 5.69
CA VAL A 67 -6.15 -1.63 6.64
C VAL A 67 -7.00 -1.58 7.92
N ALA A 68 -7.27 -0.39 8.43
CA ALA A 68 -8.17 -0.20 9.57
C ALA A 68 -9.56 -0.77 9.24
N ALA A 69 -10.12 -0.41 8.09
CA ALA A 69 -11.40 -0.94 7.62
C ALA A 69 -11.36 -2.46 7.41
N ALA A 70 -10.29 -3.01 6.84
CA ALA A 70 -10.13 -4.45 6.64
C ALA A 70 -10.08 -5.22 7.96
N SER A 71 -9.43 -4.67 8.99
CA SER A 71 -9.33 -5.29 10.30
C SER A 71 -10.68 -5.43 11.01
N GLU A 72 -11.64 -4.54 10.74
CA GLU A 72 -13.01 -4.64 11.28
C GLU A 72 -13.83 -5.77 10.61
N VAL A 73 -13.40 -6.28 9.46
CA VAL A 73 -14.09 -7.33 8.69
C VAL A 73 -13.50 -8.72 8.96
N LEU A 74 -12.19 -8.79 9.17
CA LEU A 74 -11.47 -10.04 9.35
C LEU A 74 -11.67 -10.58 10.77
N ASP A 75 -11.73 -11.91 10.90
CA ASP A 75 -11.70 -12.58 12.21
C ASP A 75 -10.34 -12.40 12.91
N GLY A 76 -9.27 -12.21 12.13
CA GLY A 76 -7.93 -11.88 12.60
C GLY A 76 -7.63 -10.38 12.51
N ARG A 77 -6.59 -10.03 11.74
CA ARG A 77 -6.11 -8.64 11.64
C ARG A 77 -5.39 -8.36 10.32
N ALA A 78 -5.48 -7.12 9.86
CA ALA A 78 -4.66 -6.61 8.77
C ALA A 78 -3.55 -5.66 9.26
N TRP A 79 -2.44 -5.59 8.52
CA TRP A 79 -1.34 -4.65 8.78
C TRP A 79 -0.93 -3.92 7.51
N PRO A 80 -0.59 -2.62 7.61
CA PRO A 80 -0.04 -1.89 6.47
C PRO A 80 1.43 -2.24 6.29
N VAL A 81 1.86 -2.34 5.04
CA VAL A 81 3.26 -2.37 4.62
C VAL A 81 3.51 -1.10 3.83
N LEU A 82 4.25 -0.16 4.44
CA LEU A 82 4.45 1.19 3.92
C LEU A 82 5.86 1.33 3.34
N GLY A 83 5.96 2.00 2.19
CA GLY A 83 7.23 2.33 1.57
C GLY A 83 7.09 2.94 0.18
N VAL A 84 8.26 3.14 -0.45
CA VAL A 84 8.35 3.71 -1.79
C VAL A 84 8.54 2.60 -2.80
N HIS A 85 7.61 2.50 -3.75
CA HIS A 85 7.68 1.48 -4.79
C HIS A 85 8.95 1.66 -5.65
N PRO A 86 9.79 0.62 -5.86
CA PRO A 86 11.07 0.77 -6.54
C PRO A 86 10.93 1.23 -8.00
N GLY A 87 9.84 0.84 -8.67
CA GLY A 87 9.50 1.33 -10.02
C GLY A 87 9.29 2.84 -10.14
N LEU A 88 9.20 3.58 -9.03
CA LEU A 88 9.17 5.04 -9.04
C LEU A 88 10.42 5.62 -9.72
N VAL A 89 11.58 4.94 -9.62
CA VAL A 89 12.84 5.45 -10.18
C VAL A 89 12.75 5.73 -11.68
N SER A 90 12.15 4.83 -12.46
CA SER A 90 11.94 5.04 -13.91
C SER A 90 10.96 6.17 -14.18
N LYS A 91 9.94 6.34 -13.34
CA LYS A 91 9.01 7.48 -13.46
C LYS A 91 9.70 8.82 -13.19
N LEU A 92 10.59 8.87 -12.21
CA LEU A 92 11.33 10.09 -11.89
C LEU A 92 12.35 10.43 -12.98
N VAL A 93 13.15 9.45 -13.40
CA VAL A 93 14.25 9.68 -14.35
C VAL A 93 13.75 9.78 -15.78
N ASP A 94 13.00 8.79 -16.26
CA ASP A 94 12.65 8.68 -17.68
C ASP A 94 11.46 9.58 -18.04
N ASP A 95 10.43 9.63 -17.19
CA ASP A 95 9.19 10.38 -17.47
C ASP A 95 9.26 11.84 -16.98
N ARG A 96 9.91 12.09 -15.82
CA ARG A 96 9.97 13.43 -15.18
C ARG A 96 11.33 14.13 -15.29
N GLY A 97 12.36 13.47 -15.82
CA GLY A 97 13.65 14.09 -16.11
C GLY A 97 14.53 14.39 -14.89
N PHE A 98 14.30 13.75 -13.74
CA PHE A 98 15.15 13.91 -12.56
C PHE A 98 16.53 13.32 -12.82
N ALA A 99 17.58 13.94 -12.25
CA ALA A 99 18.87 13.27 -12.19
C ALA A 99 18.78 12.02 -11.30
N PRO A 100 19.52 10.93 -11.60
CA PRO A 100 19.47 9.71 -10.78
C PRO A 100 19.75 9.93 -9.29
N ALA A 101 20.61 10.89 -8.95
CA ALA A 101 20.90 11.26 -7.55
C ALA A 101 19.69 11.93 -6.88
N GLU A 102 18.99 12.83 -7.57
CA GLU A 102 17.79 13.50 -7.05
C GLU A 102 16.64 12.49 -6.88
N ALA A 103 16.48 11.56 -7.83
CA ALA A 103 15.50 10.49 -7.72
C ALA A 103 15.78 9.57 -6.51
N ARG A 104 17.04 9.19 -6.28
CA ARG A 104 17.47 8.46 -5.08
C ARG A 104 17.08 9.24 -3.82
N ASP A 105 17.45 10.51 -3.75
CA ASP A 105 17.25 11.33 -2.54
C ASP A 105 15.75 11.48 -2.21
N LEU A 106 14.91 11.67 -3.23
CA LEU A 106 13.46 11.70 -3.05
C LEU A 106 12.91 10.36 -2.56
N MET A 107 13.35 9.24 -3.14
CA MET A 107 12.91 7.91 -2.74
C MET A 107 13.36 7.59 -1.30
N GLN A 108 14.56 7.97 -0.90
CA GLN A 108 15.04 7.81 0.48
C GLN A 108 14.23 8.67 1.46
N ALA A 109 13.96 9.93 1.12
CA ALA A 109 13.12 10.80 1.95
C ALA A 109 11.69 10.23 2.12
N GLY A 110 11.15 9.57 1.10
CA GLY A 110 9.87 8.87 1.21
C GLY A 110 9.93 7.61 2.09
N LEU A 111 11.05 6.89 2.08
CA LEU A 111 11.28 5.76 3.01
C LEU A 111 11.43 6.24 4.45
N ASP A 112 12.12 7.37 4.67
CA ASP A 112 12.24 7.98 6.00
C ASP A 112 10.87 8.41 6.55
N ALA A 113 9.96 8.88 5.68
CA ALA A 113 8.59 9.22 6.07
C ALA A 113 7.72 7.99 6.41
N ALA A 114 8.10 6.79 5.96
CA ALA A 114 7.39 5.54 6.26
C ALA A 114 7.85 4.86 7.56
N ALA A 115 8.98 5.28 8.14
CA ALA A 115 9.65 4.65 9.28
C ALA A 115 9.17 5.16 10.64
#